data_AF-A0A2H9LDN3-F1
#
_entry.id   AF-A0A2H9LDN3-F1
#
_cell.length_a   1.000
_cell.length_b   1.000
_cell.length_c   1.000
_cell.angle_alpha   90.00
_cell.angle_beta   90.00
_cell.angle_gamma   90.00
#
_symmetry.space_group_name_H-M   'P 1'
#
loop_
_entity.id
_entity.type
_entity.pdbx_description
1 polymer ?
#
loop_
_entity_poly.entity_id
_entity_poly.type
_entity_poly.pdbx_seq_one_letter_code
_entity_poly.pdbx_strand_id
1 'polypeptide(L)'
;MMEKYVFSRVFLVFFLLLVMFGLLGLGNNVKSPLNKNNFFGFATLWQAPEGTNLEETPVENQQQALQSEKPVLSALKVALCLKDAGAKIYGIYWSEHTAKQREILGEYFKYLTYVECQTGNEILPECEGVKVSEYPLWVINGKKLKGEQTLEQLATAAGC
;
A
#
# COMPACT_ATOMS: atom_id res chain seq x y z
N MET A 1 -28.68 -38.93 28.19
CA MET A 1 -27.29 -38.83 28.71
C MET A 1 -26.25 -39.32 27.68
N MET A 2 -26.50 -39.20 26.37
CA MET A 2 -25.58 -39.69 25.30
C MET A 2 -25.05 -38.58 24.40
N GLU A 3 -25.71 -37.42 24.36
CA GLU A 3 -25.38 -36.30 23.47
C GLU A 3 -24.08 -35.58 23.84
N LYS A 4 -23.81 -35.42 25.15
CA LYS A 4 -22.56 -34.79 25.64
C LYS A 4 -21.32 -35.64 25.31
N TYR A 5 -21.48 -36.95 25.12
CA TYR A 5 -20.38 -37.88 24.87
C TYR A 5 -19.94 -37.90 23.39
N VAL A 6 -20.90 -37.73 22.47
CA VAL A 6 -20.63 -37.65 21.03
C VAL A 6 -19.90 -36.34 20.70
N PHE A 7 -20.33 -35.22 21.29
CA PHE A 7 -19.68 -33.92 21.07
C PHE A 7 -18.23 -33.92 21.59
N SER A 8 -17.97 -34.53 22.75
CA SER A 8 -16.62 -34.65 23.31
C SER A 8 -15.69 -35.51 22.47
N ARG A 9 -16.21 -36.61 21.87
CA ARG A 9 -15.40 -37.50 21.03
C ARG A 9 -15.06 -36.88 19.67
N VAL A 10 -16.01 -36.17 19.05
CA VAL A 10 -15.76 -35.45 17.79
C VAL A 10 -14.75 -34.33 18.00
N PHE A 11 -14.85 -33.59 19.10
CA PHE A 11 -13.91 -32.52 19.42
C PHE A 11 -12.50 -33.05 19.74
N LEU A 12 -12.39 -34.16 20.47
CA LEU A 12 -11.10 -34.81 20.75
C LEU A 12 -10.42 -35.32 19.48
N VAL A 13 -11.17 -35.92 18.55
CA VAL A 13 -10.62 -36.39 17.28
C VAL A 13 -10.15 -35.21 16.42
N PHE A 14 -10.92 -34.12 16.33
CA PHE A 14 -10.50 -32.91 15.63
C PHE A 14 -9.26 -32.28 16.25
N PHE A 15 -9.19 -32.19 17.58
CA PHE A 15 -8.05 -31.61 18.28
C PHE A 15 -6.79 -32.45 18.10
N LEU A 16 -6.90 -33.78 18.16
CA LEU A 16 -5.79 -34.70 17.88
C LEU A 16 -5.34 -34.62 16.42
N LEU A 17 -6.25 -34.45 15.46
CA LEU A 17 -5.89 -34.23 14.06
C LEU A 17 -5.17 -32.89 13.85
N LEU A 18 -5.60 -31.81 14.50
CA LEU A 18 -4.93 -30.50 14.43
C LEU A 18 -3.52 -30.53 15.03
N VAL A 19 -3.31 -31.26 16.13
CA VAL A 19 -1.98 -31.43 16.73
C VAL A 19 -1.06 -32.28 15.84
N MET A 20 -1.59 -33.33 15.20
CA MET A 20 -0.84 -34.16 14.24
C MET A 20 -0.45 -33.39 12.96
N PHE A 21 -1.33 -32.51 12.46
CA PHE A 21 -1.00 -31.62 11.33
C PHE A 21 -0.03 -30.49 11.72
N GLY A 22 -0.09 -29.99 12.96
CA GLY A 22 0.81 -28.95 13.46
C GLY A 22 2.27 -29.38 13.63
N LEU A 23 2.53 -30.68 13.82
CA LEU A 23 3.90 -31.22 14.01
C LEU A 23 4.66 -31.49 12.70
N LEU A 24 4.04 -31.33 11.53
CA LEU A 24 4.72 -31.47 10.22
C LEU A 24 5.10 -30.12 9.58
N GLY A 25 4.93 -29.00 10.30
CA GLY A 25 5.23 -27.65 9.81
C GLY A 25 6.63 -27.16 10.17
N LEU A 26 7.70 -27.83 9.73
CA LEU A 26 9.05 -27.24 9.68
C LEU A 26 9.67 -27.49 8.32
N GLY A 27 9.85 -26.44 7.52
CA GLY A 27 10.67 -26.55 6.33
C GLY A 27 10.56 -25.48 5.25
N ASN A 28 10.45 -24.18 5.59
CA ASN A 28 10.80 -23.14 4.61
C ASN A 28 12.27 -22.77 4.78
N ASN A 29 13.14 -23.50 4.08
CA ASN A 29 14.53 -23.13 3.85
C ASN A 29 14.57 -22.00 2.80
N VAL A 30 14.51 -20.75 3.25
CA VAL A 30 14.95 -19.63 2.41
C VAL A 30 16.48 -19.68 2.38
N LYS A 31 17.03 -20.32 1.36
CA LYS A 31 18.46 -20.27 1.06
C LYS A 31 18.77 -18.88 0.51
N SER A 32 19.16 -17.97 1.39
CA SER A 32 19.75 -16.69 1.02
C SER A 32 21.02 -16.95 0.19
N PRO A 33 21.17 -16.38 -1.02
CA PRO A 33 22.45 -16.37 -1.70
C PRO A 33 23.38 -15.38 -1.00
N LEU A 34 24.19 -15.87 -0.07
CA LEU A 34 25.43 -15.18 0.30
C LEU A 34 26.30 -15.10 -0.95
N ASN A 35 26.44 -13.89 -1.49
CA ASN A 35 27.42 -13.55 -2.51
C ASN A 35 28.83 -13.85 -1.95
N LYS A 36 29.47 -14.90 -2.48
CA LYS A 36 30.80 -15.37 -2.08
C LYS A 36 31.92 -14.86 -2.98
N ASN A 37 31.73 -13.73 -3.64
CA ASN A 37 32.79 -13.13 -4.44
C ASN A 37 33.44 -11.99 -3.65
N ASN A 38 34.21 -12.36 -2.62
CA ASN A 38 35.28 -11.55 -2.01
C ASN A 38 36.14 -12.39 -1.04
N PHE A 39 36.42 -13.65 -1.42
CA PHE A 39 37.42 -14.48 -0.74
C PHE A 39 38.53 -14.82 -1.74
N PHE A 40 39.30 -13.82 -2.12
CA PHE A 40 40.63 -14.02 -2.70
C PHE A 40 41.64 -13.47 -1.72
N GLY A 41 42.20 -14.39 -0.93
CA GLY A 41 43.46 -14.15 -0.26
C GLY A 41 44.54 -13.99 -1.32
N PHE A 42 45.06 -12.77 -1.44
CA PHE A 42 46.42 -12.53 -1.91
C PHE A 42 47.19 -11.93 -0.74
N ALA A 43 47.60 -12.81 0.18
CA ALA A 43 48.69 -12.52 1.09
C ALA A 43 50.00 -12.70 0.31
N THR A 44 50.41 -11.70 -0.48
CA THR A 44 51.81 -11.39 -0.81
C THR A 44 51.91 -10.11 -1.65
N LEU A 45 52.42 -9.06 -1.00
CA LEU A 45 53.24 -7.95 -1.52
C LEU A 45 53.11 -7.57 -3.00
N TRP A 46 52.25 -6.58 -3.29
CA TRP A 46 52.56 -5.49 -4.23
C TRP A 46 51.93 -4.20 -3.70
N GLN A 47 52.77 -3.24 -3.29
CA GLN A 47 52.34 -1.87 -3.02
C GLN A 47 51.81 -1.24 -4.33
N ALA A 48 50.60 -0.70 -4.28
CA ALA A 48 50.03 0.18 -5.30
C ALA A 48 49.65 1.52 -4.64
N PRO A 49 49.81 2.65 -5.35
CA PRO A 49 49.90 3.98 -4.77
C PRO A 49 48.59 4.51 -4.21
N GLU A 50 48.70 5.38 -3.21
CA GLU A 50 47.62 6.18 -2.66
C GLU A 50 47.06 7.10 -3.74
N GLY A 51 45.77 6.91 -4.06
CA GLY A 51 45.06 7.70 -5.06
C GLY A 51 43.62 7.24 -5.12
N THR A 52 42.83 7.61 -4.13
CA THR A 52 41.37 7.45 -4.18
C THR A 52 40.79 8.48 -5.15
N ASN A 53 40.93 8.23 -6.45
CA ASN A 53 39.93 8.68 -7.40
C ASN A 53 38.77 7.70 -7.27
N LEU A 54 37.67 8.18 -6.67
CA LEU A 54 36.35 7.62 -6.95
C LEU A 54 36.04 7.96 -8.41
N GLU A 55 36.56 7.13 -9.32
CA GLU A 55 36.14 7.14 -10.70
C GLU A 55 34.74 6.54 -10.74
N GLU A 56 33.74 7.41 -10.87
CA GLU A 56 32.35 7.04 -11.04
C GLU A 56 32.24 6.12 -12.25
N THR A 57 31.88 4.86 -12.01
CA THR A 57 31.54 3.93 -13.08
C THR A 57 30.42 4.54 -13.93
N PRO A 58 30.50 4.57 -15.27
CA PRO A 58 29.50 5.19 -16.14
C PRO A 58 28.11 4.60 -15.85
N VAL A 59 27.22 5.42 -15.31
CA VAL A 59 25.88 4.96 -14.97
C VAL A 59 24.94 5.16 -16.15
N GLU A 60 25.07 4.33 -17.18
CA GLU A 60 24.21 4.37 -18.35
C GLU A 60 22.87 3.62 -18.14
N ASN A 61 22.56 3.17 -16.93
CA ASN A 61 21.27 2.51 -16.65
C ASN A 61 20.66 2.88 -15.28
N GLN A 62 20.81 4.13 -14.84
CA GLN A 62 20.10 4.67 -13.66
C GLN A 62 18.64 5.05 -13.93
N GLN A 63 18.22 5.16 -15.20
CA GLN A 63 16.88 5.63 -15.56
C GLN A 63 15.77 4.63 -15.20
N GLN A 64 16.09 3.34 -15.20
CA GLN A 64 15.10 2.26 -15.03
C GLN A 64 14.62 2.13 -13.57
N ALA A 65 15.48 2.41 -12.57
CA ALA A 65 15.09 2.37 -11.15
C ALA A 65 14.33 3.64 -10.72
N LEU A 66 14.67 4.79 -11.28
CA LEU A 66 14.02 6.07 -10.99
C LEU A 66 12.58 6.13 -11.55
N GLN A 67 12.31 5.42 -12.65
CA GLN A 67 10.99 5.36 -13.27
C GLN A 67 9.98 4.51 -12.50
N SER A 68 10.42 3.47 -11.77
CA SER A 68 9.54 2.72 -10.86
C SER A 68 9.20 3.48 -9.57
N GLU A 69 10.09 4.39 -9.14
CA GLU A 69 9.90 5.19 -7.92
C GLU A 69 9.11 6.48 -8.17
N LYS A 70 9.16 7.04 -9.39
CA LYS A 70 8.47 8.28 -9.75
C LYS A 70 6.95 8.27 -9.52
N PRO A 71 6.18 7.24 -9.95
CA PRO A 71 4.73 7.19 -9.69
C PRO A 71 4.39 7.01 -8.21
N VAL A 72 5.27 6.36 -7.45
CA VAL A 72 5.11 6.15 -6.00
C VAL A 72 5.33 7.47 -5.26
N LEU A 73 6.41 8.19 -5.60
CA LEU A 73 6.72 9.50 -5.02
C LEU A 73 5.67 10.56 -5.40
N SER A 74 5.08 10.49 -6.60
CA SER A 74 4.05 11.42 -7.03
C SER A 74 2.73 11.22 -6.27
N ALA A 75 2.26 9.99 -6.13
CA ALA A 75 1.01 9.71 -5.41
C ALA A 75 1.11 10.04 -3.92
N LEU A 76 2.24 9.71 -3.26
CA LEU A 76 2.49 10.08 -1.87
C LEU A 76 2.49 11.59 -1.67
N LYS A 77 3.21 12.34 -2.52
CA LYS A 77 3.29 13.81 -2.44
C LYS A 77 1.89 14.43 -2.59
N VAL A 78 1.09 13.96 -3.55
CA VAL A 78 -0.28 14.44 -3.75
C VAL A 78 -1.17 14.08 -2.56
N ALA A 79 -1.10 12.87 -2.02
CA ALA A 79 -1.89 12.46 -0.86
C ALA A 79 -1.61 13.31 0.39
N LEU A 80 -0.34 13.62 0.66
CA LEU A 80 0.05 14.49 1.77
C LEU A 80 -0.42 15.94 1.54
N CYS A 81 -0.26 16.46 0.31
CA CYS A 81 -0.76 17.79 -0.02
C CYS A 81 -2.29 17.91 0.13
N LEU A 82 -3.03 16.89 -0.33
CA LEU A 82 -4.49 16.82 -0.14
C LEU A 82 -4.87 16.81 1.34
N LYS A 83 -4.14 16.03 2.16
CA LYS A 83 -4.33 16.00 3.61
C LYS A 83 -4.11 17.39 4.22
N ASP A 84 -3.02 18.07 3.86
CA ASP A 84 -2.69 19.40 4.38
C ASP A 84 -3.70 20.46 3.92
N ALA A 85 -4.24 20.33 2.71
CA ALA A 85 -5.34 21.15 2.19
C ALA A 85 -6.70 20.84 2.84
N GLY A 86 -6.79 19.87 3.76
CA GLY A 86 -8.04 19.46 4.38
C GLY A 86 -9.04 18.83 3.40
N ALA A 87 -8.55 18.22 2.32
CA ALA A 87 -9.38 17.59 1.31
C ALA A 87 -10.23 16.47 1.90
N LYS A 88 -11.50 16.44 1.50
CA LYS A 88 -12.44 15.37 1.81
C LYS A 88 -12.91 14.70 0.54
N ILE A 89 -13.00 13.38 0.58
CA ILE A 89 -13.63 12.58 -0.47
C ILE A 89 -14.87 11.91 0.11
N TYR A 90 -16.03 12.26 -0.46
CA TYR A 90 -17.32 11.68 -0.13
C TYR A 90 -17.60 10.57 -1.13
N GLY A 91 -17.86 9.37 -0.63
CA GLY A 91 -18.02 8.20 -1.49
C GLY A 91 -18.91 7.15 -0.85
N ILE A 92 -19.02 6.04 -1.57
CA ILE A 92 -19.66 4.82 -1.08
C ILE A 92 -18.74 3.64 -1.37
N TYR A 93 -18.48 2.80 -0.36
CA TYR A 93 -17.36 1.84 -0.43
C TYR A 93 -17.51 0.79 -1.53
N TRP A 94 -18.74 0.49 -1.93
CA TRP A 94 -19.09 -0.53 -2.94
C TRP A 94 -19.20 0.01 -4.36
N SER A 95 -19.04 1.32 -4.58
CA SER A 95 -19.05 1.92 -5.92
C SER A 95 -17.73 1.69 -6.66
N GLU A 96 -17.82 1.26 -7.91
CA GLU A 96 -16.68 1.10 -8.82
C GLU A 96 -15.87 2.39 -8.98
N HIS A 97 -16.53 3.54 -9.10
CA HIS A 97 -15.85 4.83 -9.25
C HIS A 97 -15.07 5.24 -7.99
N THR A 98 -15.63 4.94 -6.82
CA THR A 98 -14.94 5.20 -5.54
C THR A 98 -13.75 4.25 -5.37
N ALA A 99 -13.88 3.00 -5.82
CA ALA A 99 -12.78 2.04 -5.84
C ALA A 99 -11.65 2.48 -6.78
N LYS A 100 -11.95 2.86 -8.02
CA LYS A 100 -10.96 3.38 -8.99
C LYS A 100 -10.24 4.62 -8.47
N GLN A 101 -10.97 5.56 -7.87
CA GLN A 101 -10.36 6.74 -7.27
C GLN A 101 -9.36 6.38 -6.15
N ARG A 102 -9.69 5.36 -5.35
CA ARG A 102 -8.81 4.84 -4.29
C ARG A 102 -7.56 4.20 -4.88
N GLU A 103 -7.68 3.44 -5.97
CA GLU A 103 -6.56 2.78 -6.66
C GLU A 103 -5.54 3.80 -7.20
N ILE A 104 -6.00 4.94 -7.73
CA ILE A 104 -5.12 6.02 -8.23
C ILE A 104 -4.14 6.51 -7.16
N LEU A 105 -4.55 6.52 -5.89
CA LEU A 105 -3.72 6.91 -4.74
C LEU A 105 -3.05 5.71 -4.06
N GLY A 106 -3.46 4.49 -4.39
CA GLY A 106 -2.97 3.25 -3.81
C GLY A 106 -3.03 3.24 -2.28
N GLU A 107 -1.94 2.81 -1.65
CA GLU A 107 -1.84 2.77 -0.19
C GLU A 107 -1.87 4.16 0.47
N TYR A 108 -1.63 5.24 -0.27
CA TYR A 108 -1.58 6.60 0.26
C TYR A 108 -2.96 7.21 0.46
N PHE A 109 -4.01 6.56 -0.04
CA PHE A 109 -5.39 6.91 0.27
C PHE A 109 -5.66 6.93 1.79
N LYS A 110 -4.91 6.16 2.59
CA LYS A 110 -4.99 6.16 4.06
C LYS A 110 -4.72 7.51 4.72
N TYR A 111 -4.10 8.46 4.01
CA TYR A 111 -3.85 9.82 4.52
C TYR A 111 -5.04 10.76 4.32
N LEU A 112 -6.04 10.36 3.53
CA LEU A 112 -7.16 11.21 3.18
C LEU A 112 -8.34 11.07 4.15
N THR A 113 -9.14 12.13 4.21
CA THR A 113 -10.44 12.09 4.90
C THR A 113 -11.50 11.53 3.96
N TYR A 114 -11.74 10.22 4.04
CA TYR A 114 -12.85 9.57 3.36
C TYR A 114 -14.12 9.62 4.22
N VAL A 115 -15.23 10.06 3.64
CA VAL A 115 -16.55 10.07 4.25
C VAL A 115 -17.43 9.07 3.50
N GLU A 116 -17.80 7.99 4.19
CA GLU A 116 -18.83 7.07 3.71
C GLU A 116 -20.18 7.78 3.76
N CYS A 117 -20.93 7.76 2.65
CA CYS A 117 -22.19 8.48 2.56
C CYS A 117 -23.42 7.59 2.60
N GLN A 118 -23.29 6.28 2.59
CA GLN A 118 -24.44 5.39 2.54
C GLN A 118 -24.23 4.15 3.41
N THR A 119 -25.29 3.76 4.11
CA THR A 119 -25.40 2.44 4.76
C THR A 119 -26.67 1.75 4.26
N GLY A 120 -26.53 0.63 3.58
CA GLY A 120 -27.64 0.01 2.85
C GLY A 120 -28.23 0.97 1.81
N ASN A 121 -29.45 1.45 2.02
CA ASN A 121 -30.14 2.40 1.15
C ASN A 121 -30.28 3.81 1.76
N GLU A 122 -29.74 4.04 2.96
CA GLU A 122 -29.89 5.30 3.69
C GLU A 122 -28.67 6.20 3.49
N ILE A 123 -28.91 7.48 3.20
CA ILE A 123 -27.85 8.50 3.15
C ILE A 123 -27.47 8.86 4.58
N LEU A 124 -26.16 8.90 4.86
CA LEU A 124 -25.63 9.22 6.18
C LEU A 124 -25.68 10.74 6.46
N PRO A 125 -25.95 11.16 7.71
CA PRO A 125 -26.11 12.58 8.06
C PRO A 125 -24.93 13.47 7.66
N GLU A 126 -23.71 12.93 7.67
CA GLU A 126 -22.48 13.63 7.31
C GLU A 126 -22.46 14.09 5.84
N CYS A 127 -23.30 13.50 4.99
CA CYS A 127 -23.37 13.80 3.56
C CYS A 127 -24.59 14.65 3.15
N GLU A 128 -25.60 14.80 4.02
CA GLU A 128 -26.83 15.54 3.73
C GLU A 128 -26.56 17.01 3.37
N GLY A 129 -25.77 17.70 4.19
CA GLY A 129 -25.40 19.11 3.97
C GLY A 129 -24.54 19.33 2.73
N VAL A 130 -23.84 18.29 2.27
CA VAL A 130 -22.94 18.35 1.12
C VAL A 130 -23.71 18.17 -0.20
N LYS A 131 -24.91 17.58 -0.17
CA LYS A 131 -25.75 17.35 -1.35
C LYS A 131 -24.98 16.66 -2.48
N VAL A 132 -24.44 15.49 -2.18
CA VAL A 132 -23.65 14.72 -3.15
C VAL A 132 -24.59 14.19 -4.25
N SER A 133 -24.35 14.61 -5.49
CA SER A 133 -25.13 14.14 -6.64
C SER A 133 -24.53 12.91 -7.32
N GLU A 134 -23.24 12.66 -7.09
CA GLU A 134 -22.45 11.64 -7.77
C GLU A 134 -21.23 11.29 -6.92
N TYR A 135 -20.83 10.02 -6.92
CA TYR A 135 -19.67 9.53 -6.18
C TYR A 135 -18.54 9.11 -7.13
N PRO A 136 -17.27 9.34 -6.74
CA PRO A 136 -16.85 10.12 -5.57
C PRO A 136 -17.09 11.62 -5.78
N LEU A 137 -17.24 12.36 -4.69
CA LEU A 137 -17.24 13.82 -4.68
C LEU A 137 -16.07 14.32 -3.82
N TRP A 138 -15.18 15.09 -4.43
CA TRP A 138 -14.11 15.76 -3.72
C TRP A 138 -14.55 17.14 -3.26
N VAL A 139 -14.18 17.48 -2.03
CA VAL A 139 -14.22 18.85 -1.51
C VAL A 139 -12.80 19.25 -1.14
N ILE A 140 -12.22 20.16 -1.92
CA ILE A 140 -10.82 20.60 -1.79
C ILE A 140 -10.84 22.12 -1.82
N ASN A 141 -10.29 22.79 -0.79
CA ASN A 141 -10.26 24.26 -0.71
C ASN A 141 -11.65 24.91 -0.98
N GLY A 142 -12.72 24.27 -0.50
CA GLY A 142 -14.11 24.72 -0.69
C GLY A 142 -14.71 24.44 -2.08
N LYS A 143 -13.94 23.93 -3.05
CA LYS A 143 -14.42 23.55 -4.38
C LYS A 143 -14.87 22.10 -4.42
N LYS A 144 -15.93 21.84 -5.20
CA LYS A 144 -16.47 20.49 -5.43
C LYS A 144 -15.99 19.95 -6.78
N LEU A 145 -15.35 18.78 -6.80
CA LEU A 145 -15.01 18.04 -8.03
C LEU A 145 -15.78 16.72 -8.04
N LYS A 146 -16.56 16.49 -9.09
CA LYS A 146 -17.42 15.31 -9.22
C LYS A 146 -16.70 14.22 -9.99
N GLY A 147 -16.91 12.97 -9.57
CA GLY A 147 -16.37 11.79 -10.21
C GLY A 147 -14.88 11.58 -9.95
N GLU A 148 -14.33 10.58 -10.64
CA GLU A 148 -12.92 10.24 -10.60
C GLU A 148 -12.04 11.41 -11.08
N GLN A 149 -10.94 11.65 -10.37
CA GLN A 149 -9.94 12.67 -10.65
C GLN A 149 -8.57 12.01 -10.80
N THR A 150 -7.78 12.49 -11.76
CA THR A 150 -6.37 12.11 -11.90
C THR A 150 -5.53 12.71 -10.78
N LEU A 151 -4.33 12.16 -10.55
CA LEU A 151 -3.38 12.73 -9.58
C LEU A 151 -3.05 14.20 -9.87
N GLU A 152 -2.93 14.57 -11.16
CA GLU A 152 -2.64 15.94 -11.58
C GLU A 152 -3.78 16.90 -11.28
N GLN A 153 -5.04 16.49 -11.53
CA GLN A 153 -6.22 17.28 -11.19
C GLN A 153 -6.32 17.50 -9.68
N LEU A 154 -6.05 16.47 -8.90
CA LEU A 154 -6.05 16.53 -7.44
C LEU A 154 -4.95 17.45 -6.91
N ALA A 155 -3.74 17.36 -7.44
CA ALA A 155 -2.64 18.25 -7.09
C ALA A 155 -3.01 19.72 -7.35
N THR A 156 -3.46 19.99 -8.58
CA THR A 156 -3.85 21.34 -9.03
C THR A 156 -4.95 21.92 -8.14
N ALA A 157 -5.95 21.12 -7.78
CA ALA A 157 -7.04 21.56 -6.91
C ALA A 157 -6.59 21.82 -5.46
N ALA A 158 -5.61 21.06 -4.97
CA ALA A 158 -5.02 21.22 -3.65
C ALA A 158 -4.01 22.38 -3.56
N GLY A 159 -3.50 22.87 -4.71
CA GLY A 159 -2.50 23.95 -4.75
C GLY A 159 -1.06 23.44 -4.73
N CYS A 160 -0.86 22.24 -5.26
CA CYS A 160 0.44 21.63 -5.53
C CYS A 160 0.48 21.20 -7.02
#